data_AF-A0A6N9AGN2-F1
#
_entry.id   AF-A0A6N9AGN2-F1
#
_cell.length_a   1.000
_cell.length_b   1.000
_cell.length_c   1.000
_cell.angle_alpha   90.00
_cell.angle_beta   90.00
_cell.angle_gamma   90.00
#
_symmetry.space_group_name_H-M   'P 1'
#
loop_
_entity.id
_entity.type
_entity.pdbx_description
1 polymer ?
#
loop_
_entity_poly.entity_id
_entity_poly.type
_entity_poly.pdbx_seq_one_letter_code
_entity_poly.pdbx_strand_id
1 'polypeptide(L)'
;MANSQHLKWILEGVESWNDRQEQSPFIPDLSGVNIYKAFDEANMLDDDGRIPLRGVNLFAAKMCGAILGERYGNHGADLRDAKLQHATLEKSYLRNAVLDGANLDNAMLNNACLRGASLRNAVLTCADLVEANLEGSNLTEADFSGANLRGAVMSWANVMNTGLYGVGLADVVLYGVDLWESKLFYAKSASSKPTSNPFGSGGDTCNIQRIEELLNVYRALKNLYPKRVFYFRGEPANNWGLRPSVMRERENGQGTFREKEHDLLQNVLTMRPNDFLNASSAFDEWVIARHHGLPTRLLDLTRNPLVALFWACEGGVEKRPGRMHVFSVPREMIKSPNSDEISILSTFAKLPYHDQQTLLGKENPKFGASLVYSMSMERLQREMRKEKYYLDYCPNPKLFFKVFIVEPRQSFERIRAQRGAFLLSAFHERLEREMVLEFNSDILIYDHFTFEIPHDSKDTINDELRLLDVSRETLLPSLDEAVEATKKIYST
;
A
#
# COMPACT_ATOMS: atom_id res chain seq x y z
N MET A 1 20.35 -35.03 14.37
CA MET A 1 21.59 -34.96 15.17
C MET A 1 22.72 -34.69 14.19
N ALA A 2 23.54 -33.69 14.46
CA ALA A 2 24.65 -33.31 13.59
C ALA A 2 25.68 -34.44 13.42
N ASN A 3 26.37 -34.43 12.28
CA ASN A 3 27.47 -35.35 12.08
C ASN A 3 28.73 -34.83 12.81
N SER A 4 29.13 -35.51 13.88
CA SER A 4 30.30 -35.17 14.68
C SER A 4 31.61 -35.16 13.87
N GLN A 5 31.67 -35.92 12.78
CA GLN A 5 32.83 -35.94 11.90
C GLN A 5 32.91 -34.67 11.04
N HIS A 6 31.77 -34.17 10.56
CA HIS A 6 31.71 -32.91 9.80
C HIS A 6 32.11 -31.72 10.70
N LEU A 7 31.72 -31.73 11.97
CA LEU A 7 32.17 -30.72 12.92
C LEU A 7 33.70 -30.73 13.14
N LYS A 8 34.33 -31.91 13.17
CA LYS A 8 35.79 -31.99 13.26
C LYS A 8 36.47 -31.47 12.00
N TRP A 9 35.98 -31.86 10.82
CA TRP A 9 36.56 -31.41 9.55
C TRP A 9 36.48 -29.91 9.35
N ILE A 10 35.39 -29.24 9.78
CA ILE A 10 35.29 -27.79 9.65
C ILE A 10 36.24 -27.05 10.61
N LEU A 11 36.60 -27.66 11.75
CA LEU A 11 37.61 -27.16 12.67
C LEU A 11 39.05 -27.41 12.18
N GLU A 12 39.27 -28.27 11.18
CA GLU A 12 40.60 -28.42 10.54
C GLU A 12 40.95 -27.23 9.63
N GLY A 13 39.97 -26.39 9.29
CA GLY A 13 40.13 -25.18 8.48
C GLY A 13 39.46 -25.26 7.11
N VAL A 14 39.27 -24.09 6.48
CA VAL A 14 38.56 -23.95 5.20
C VAL A 14 39.26 -24.68 4.05
N GLU A 15 40.59 -24.62 3.98
CA GLU A 15 41.36 -25.27 2.92
C GLU A 15 41.16 -26.79 2.96
N SER A 16 41.37 -27.40 4.13
CA SER A 16 41.15 -28.84 4.32
C SER A 16 39.70 -29.26 4.08
N TRP A 17 38.74 -28.41 4.43
CA TRP A 17 37.32 -28.65 4.15
C TRP A 17 37.01 -28.65 2.65
N ASN A 18 37.47 -27.62 1.94
CA ASN A 18 37.25 -27.46 0.51
C ASN A 18 37.97 -28.56 -0.28
N ASP A 19 39.21 -28.91 0.07
CA ASP A 19 39.95 -30.03 -0.52
C ASP A 19 39.19 -31.36 -0.38
N ARG A 20 38.57 -31.61 0.78
CA ARG A 20 37.74 -32.80 1.00
C ARG A 20 36.49 -32.80 0.12
N GLN A 21 35.82 -31.66 -0.02
CA GLN A 21 34.67 -31.51 -0.91
C GLN A 21 35.05 -31.73 -2.38
N GLU A 22 36.24 -31.30 -2.81
CA GLU A 22 36.74 -31.52 -4.17
C GLU A 22 37.11 -32.98 -4.45
N GLN A 23 37.76 -33.66 -3.50
CA GLN A 23 38.18 -35.05 -3.66
C GLN A 23 37.02 -36.04 -3.54
N SER A 24 36.08 -35.79 -2.62
CA SER A 24 34.95 -36.68 -2.36
C SER A 24 33.74 -35.86 -1.91
N PRO A 25 32.88 -35.39 -2.83
CA PRO A 25 31.70 -34.59 -2.51
C PRO A 25 30.82 -35.26 -1.46
N PHE A 26 30.49 -34.53 -0.40
CA PHE A 26 29.60 -34.99 0.65
C PHE A 26 28.62 -33.88 1.02
N ILE A 27 27.46 -34.23 1.58
CA ILE A 27 26.50 -33.23 2.06
C ILE A 27 26.84 -32.90 3.52
N PRO A 28 27.27 -31.66 3.83
CA PRO A 28 27.56 -31.28 5.21
C PRO A 28 26.33 -31.40 6.10
N ASP A 29 26.52 -31.78 7.36
CA ASP A 29 25.42 -31.89 8.34
C ASP A 29 25.89 -31.36 9.68
N LEU A 30 25.52 -30.12 9.93
CA LEU A 30 25.82 -29.33 11.12
C LEU A 30 24.50 -28.92 11.83
N SER A 31 23.43 -29.69 11.62
CA SER A 31 22.09 -29.37 12.13
C SER A 31 22.05 -29.34 13.65
N GLY A 32 21.56 -28.23 14.23
CA GLY A 32 21.45 -28.02 15.68
C GLY A 32 22.79 -27.83 16.41
N VAL A 33 23.91 -27.70 15.70
CA VAL A 33 25.21 -27.42 16.33
C VAL A 33 25.34 -25.94 16.64
N ASN A 34 25.89 -25.63 17.81
CA ASN A 34 26.42 -24.29 18.08
C ASN A 34 27.86 -24.20 17.55
N ILE A 35 27.97 -23.80 16.28
CA ILE A 35 29.24 -23.72 15.55
C ILE A 35 30.12 -22.64 16.17
N TYR A 36 29.53 -21.52 16.59
CA TYR A 36 30.25 -20.47 17.31
C TYR A 36 30.97 -21.02 18.55
N LYS A 37 30.22 -21.70 19.42
CA LYS A 37 30.77 -22.29 20.65
C LYS A 37 31.88 -23.31 20.35
N ALA A 38 31.75 -24.09 19.27
CA ALA A 38 32.77 -25.05 18.88
C ALA A 38 34.09 -24.38 18.46
N PHE A 39 34.04 -23.26 17.73
CA PHE A 39 35.23 -22.50 17.36
C PHE A 39 35.82 -21.71 18.53
N ASP A 40 34.97 -21.17 19.42
CA ASP A 40 35.37 -20.48 20.65
C ASP A 40 36.10 -21.44 21.61
N GLU A 41 35.53 -22.62 21.86
CA GLU A 41 36.15 -23.68 22.70
C GLU A 41 37.47 -24.20 22.10
N ALA A 42 37.60 -24.19 20.78
CA ALA A 42 38.82 -24.57 20.07
C ALA A 42 39.86 -23.41 20.00
N ASN A 43 39.51 -22.21 20.47
CA ASN A 43 40.33 -20.99 20.35
C ASN A 43 40.73 -20.70 18.89
N MET A 44 39.79 -20.90 17.96
CA MET A 44 39.97 -20.77 16.51
C MET A 44 39.21 -19.57 15.91
N LEU A 45 38.83 -18.61 16.74
CA LEU A 45 38.26 -17.34 16.28
C LEU A 45 39.37 -16.43 15.75
N ASP A 46 39.04 -15.57 14.78
CA ASP A 46 39.96 -14.53 14.30
C ASP A 46 40.12 -13.38 15.32
N ASP A 47 41.04 -12.44 15.03
CA ASP A 47 41.34 -11.30 15.91
C ASP A 47 40.12 -10.40 16.22
N ASP A 48 39.07 -10.46 15.39
CA ASP A 48 37.82 -9.73 15.55
C ASP A 48 36.73 -10.55 16.30
N GLY A 49 37.08 -11.76 16.76
CA GLY A 49 36.20 -12.71 17.43
C GLY A 49 35.24 -13.44 16.48
N ARG A 50 35.60 -13.57 15.19
CA ARG A 50 34.77 -14.15 14.14
C ARG A 50 35.17 -15.58 13.80
N ILE A 51 34.22 -16.33 13.27
CA ILE A 51 34.50 -17.65 12.69
C ILE A 51 35.20 -17.47 11.33
N PRO A 52 36.44 -17.99 11.13
CA PRO A 52 37.25 -17.73 9.94
C PRO A 52 36.87 -18.67 8.78
N LEU A 53 35.60 -18.65 8.36
CA LEU A 53 35.07 -19.54 7.32
C LEU A 53 34.95 -18.88 5.93
N ARG A 54 35.78 -17.87 5.67
CA ARG A 54 35.81 -17.13 4.40
C ARG A 54 35.95 -18.09 3.21
N GLY A 55 35.00 -18.04 2.27
CA GLY A 55 35.02 -18.88 1.07
C GLY A 55 34.77 -20.37 1.31
N VAL A 56 34.25 -20.77 2.49
CA VAL A 56 33.91 -22.18 2.75
C VAL A 56 32.81 -22.67 1.80
N ASN A 57 32.97 -23.91 1.32
CA ASN A 57 31.95 -24.61 0.54
C ASN A 57 30.97 -25.38 1.44
N LEU A 58 29.82 -24.79 1.73
CA LEU A 58 28.70 -25.39 2.46
C LEU A 58 27.52 -25.69 1.54
N PHE A 59 27.80 -26.06 0.28
CA PHE A 59 26.79 -26.45 -0.69
C PHE A 59 25.86 -27.54 -0.14
N ALA A 60 24.55 -27.31 -0.24
CA ALA A 60 23.47 -28.18 0.23
C ALA A 60 23.55 -28.58 1.72
N ALA A 61 24.32 -27.83 2.53
CA ALA A 61 24.56 -28.16 3.93
C ALA A 61 23.26 -28.23 4.73
N LYS A 62 23.10 -29.29 5.53
CA LYS A 62 22.03 -29.40 6.51
C LYS A 62 22.45 -28.66 7.78
N MET A 63 21.76 -27.57 8.07
CA MET A 63 22.09 -26.64 9.15
C MET A 63 20.81 -26.16 9.86
N CYS A 64 19.75 -26.98 9.84
CA CYS A 64 18.49 -26.63 10.49
C CYS A 64 18.73 -26.42 12.00
N GLY A 65 18.30 -25.28 12.53
CA GLY A 65 18.53 -24.90 13.93
C GLY A 65 20.00 -24.71 14.32
N ALA A 66 20.93 -24.64 13.36
CA ALA A 66 22.34 -24.36 13.68
C ALA A 66 22.49 -22.94 14.26
N ILE A 67 23.37 -22.79 15.23
CA ILE A 67 23.70 -21.50 15.84
C ILE A 67 25.09 -21.11 15.33
N LEU A 68 25.11 -20.10 14.47
CA LEU A 68 26.33 -19.55 13.87
C LEU A 68 26.84 -18.33 14.65
N GLY A 69 25.99 -17.75 15.51
CA GLY A 69 26.35 -16.79 16.54
C GLY A 69 26.71 -15.39 16.03
N GLU A 70 26.94 -14.48 16.98
CA GLU A 70 27.36 -13.12 16.67
C GLU A 70 28.69 -13.12 15.92
N ARG A 71 28.80 -12.28 14.88
CA ARG A 71 30.06 -12.05 14.15
C ARG A 71 30.57 -13.23 13.33
N TYR A 72 29.71 -14.11 12.84
CA TYR A 72 30.07 -15.13 11.86
C TYR A 72 30.76 -14.50 10.61
N GLY A 73 32.00 -14.87 10.27
CA GLY A 73 32.84 -14.14 9.31
C GLY A 73 32.91 -14.73 7.89
N ASN A 74 31.77 -14.93 7.21
CA ASN A 74 31.74 -15.56 5.89
C ASN A 74 31.62 -14.58 4.73
N HIS A 75 32.76 -13.96 4.42
CA HIS A 75 32.91 -13.28 3.13
C HIS A 75 32.94 -14.32 2.01
N GLY A 76 31.93 -14.31 1.13
CA GLY A 76 31.92 -15.15 -0.07
C GLY A 76 31.76 -16.65 0.16
N ALA A 77 31.12 -17.08 1.25
CA ALA A 77 30.82 -18.50 1.44
C ALA A 77 29.76 -19.00 0.45
N ASP A 78 29.89 -20.27 0.07
CA ASP A 78 28.92 -20.96 -0.78
C ASP A 78 27.94 -21.74 0.09
N LEU A 79 26.71 -21.25 0.18
CA LEU A 79 25.59 -21.81 0.93
C LEU A 79 24.42 -22.14 -0.02
N ARG A 80 24.71 -22.38 -1.31
CA ARG A 80 23.68 -22.75 -2.29
C ARG A 80 22.94 -24.00 -1.84
N ASP A 81 21.61 -23.97 -1.96
CA ASP A 81 20.70 -25.05 -1.53
C ASP A 81 20.83 -25.48 -0.06
N ALA A 82 21.49 -24.67 0.80
CA ALA A 82 21.65 -24.99 2.21
C ALA A 82 20.29 -24.96 2.94
N LYS A 83 20.13 -25.87 3.91
CA LYS A 83 18.94 -25.99 4.75
C LYS A 83 19.21 -25.32 6.09
N LEU A 84 18.81 -24.05 6.21
CA LEU A 84 19.04 -23.15 7.34
C LEU A 84 17.74 -22.81 8.08
N GLN A 85 16.71 -23.65 7.98
CA GLN A 85 15.44 -23.41 8.68
C GLN A 85 15.68 -23.29 10.18
N HIS A 86 15.08 -22.29 10.81
CA HIS A 86 15.25 -22.00 12.24
C HIS A 86 16.71 -21.73 12.68
N ALA A 87 17.64 -21.49 11.75
CA ALA A 87 19.03 -21.20 12.10
C ALA A 87 19.15 -19.84 12.79
N THR A 88 20.09 -19.73 13.73
CA THR A 88 20.45 -18.47 14.39
C THR A 88 21.68 -17.87 13.71
N LEU A 89 21.43 -16.83 12.90
CA LEU A 89 22.39 -16.10 12.07
C LEU A 89 22.49 -14.62 12.50
N GLU A 90 22.11 -14.30 13.73
CA GLU A 90 22.11 -12.93 14.24
C GLU A 90 23.52 -12.31 14.19
N LYS A 91 23.62 -11.07 13.69
CA LYS A 91 24.88 -10.33 13.50
C LYS A 91 25.92 -11.09 12.66
N SER A 92 25.48 -12.01 11.80
CA SER A 92 26.38 -12.72 10.88
C SER A 92 26.87 -11.80 9.75
N TYR A 93 28.11 -12.00 9.31
CA TYR A 93 28.69 -11.38 8.13
C TYR A 93 28.64 -12.38 6.97
N LEU A 94 27.66 -12.20 6.10
CA LEU A 94 27.39 -12.99 4.89
C LEU A 94 27.61 -12.12 3.63
N ARG A 95 28.54 -11.16 3.71
CA ARG A 95 28.83 -10.24 2.60
C ARG A 95 29.31 -11.04 1.38
N ASN A 96 28.70 -10.78 0.23
CA ASN A 96 28.95 -11.49 -1.03
C ASN A 96 28.77 -13.03 -0.94
N ALA A 97 28.10 -13.56 0.08
CA ALA A 97 27.81 -14.99 0.16
C ALA A 97 26.84 -15.42 -0.95
N VAL A 98 26.92 -16.69 -1.36
CA VAL A 98 26.02 -17.28 -2.36
C VAL A 98 25.04 -18.19 -1.64
N LEU A 99 23.82 -17.71 -1.41
CA LEU A 99 22.70 -18.37 -0.74
C LEU A 99 21.60 -18.75 -1.74
N ASP A 100 21.94 -18.93 -3.02
CA ASP A 100 20.93 -19.25 -4.05
C ASP A 100 20.25 -20.58 -3.71
N GLY A 101 18.91 -20.61 -3.71
CA GLY A 101 18.11 -21.79 -3.36
C GLY A 101 18.12 -22.16 -1.87
N ALA A 102 18.81 -21.40 -1.01
CA ALA A 102 18.87 -21.69 0.41
C ALA A 102 17.49 -21.56 1.08
N ASN A 103 17.19 -22.46 2.02
CA ASN A 103 15.97 -22.40 2.82
C ASN A 103 16.28 -21.84 4.21
N LEU A 104 15.91 -20.58 4.42
CA LEU A 104 16.04 -19.76 5.63
C LEU A 104 14.67 -19.52 6.29
N ASP A 105 13.68 -20.39 6.07
CA ASP A 105 12.37 -20.29 6.70
C ASP A 105 12.50 -20.20 8.23
N ASN A 106 11.84 -19.20 8.84
CA ASN A 106 11.90 -18.89 10.27
C ASN A 106 13.35 -18.70 10.82
N ALA A 107 14.34 -18.35 9.99
CA ALA A 107 15.69 -18.06 10.46
C ALA A 107 15.79 -16.69 11.15
N MET A 108 16.67 -16.57 12.14
CA MET A 108 16.96 -15.32 12.84
C MET A 108 18.19 -14.66 12.23
N LEU A 109 17.99 -13.59 11.46
CA LEU A 109 18.98 -12.80 10.72
C LEU A 109 19.10 -11.36 11.24
N ASN A 110 18.67 -11.12 12.48
CA ASN A 110 18.71 -9.81 13.11
C ASN A 110 20.12 -9.21 13.03
N ASN A 111 20.23 -7.97 12.55
CA ASN A 111 21.50 -7.26 12.38
C ASN A 111 22.53 -7.97 11.46
N ALA A 112 22.11 -8.92 10.62
CA ALA A 112 23.01 -9.62 9.69
C ALA A 112 23.46 -8.71 8.52
N CYS A 113 24.69 -8.89 8.05
CA CYS A 113 25.25 -8.20 6.88
C CYS A 113 25.25 -9.13 5.67
N LEU A 114 24.27 -8.95 4.79
CA LEU A 114 24.05 -9.66 3.52
C LEU A 114 24.40 -8.77 2.30
N ARG A 115 25.20 -7.72 2.49
CA ARG A 115 25.56 -6.79 1.42
C ARG A 115 26.18 -7.52 0.23
N GLY A 116 25.63 -7.30 -0.97
CA GLY A 116 26.09 -7.95 -2.20
C GLY A 116 25.90 -9.47 -2.25
N ALA A 117 25.19 -10.07 -1.28
CA ALA A 117 24.92 -11.51 -1.29
C ALA A 117 23.96 -11.88 -2.43
N SER A 118 24.09 -13.10 -2.94
CA SER A 118 23.13 -13.69 -3.87
C SER A 118 22.18 -14.59 -3.09
N LEU A 119 20.89 -14.30 -3.14
CA LEU A 119 19.80 -15.03 -2.46
C LEU A 119 18.76 -15.46 -3.51
N ARG A 120 19.18 -15.76 -4.74
CA ARG A 120 18.23 -16.07 -5.81
C ARG A 120 17.47 -17.34 -5.47
N ASN A 121 16.14 -17.34 -5.63
CA ASN A 121 15.30 -18.49 -5.26
C ASN A 121 15.38 -18.90 -3.78
N ALA A 122 15.93 -18.06 -2.88
CA ALA A 122 15.99 -18.39 -1.47
C ALA A 122 14.60 -18.27 -0.82
N VAL A 123 14.33 -19.12 0.17
CA VAL A 123 13.09 -19.09 0.97
C VAL A 123 13.40 -18.44 2.31
N LEU A 124 12.83 -17.27 2.58
CA LEU A 124 12.97 -16.49 3.81
C LEU A 124 11.60 -16.22 4.47
N THR A 125 10.64 -17.13 4.28
CA THR A 125 9.31 -16.99 4.86
C THR A 125 9.38 -16.91 6.39
N CYS A 126 8.67 -15.95 6.97
CA CYS A 126 8.67 -15.67 8.41
C CYS A 126 10.06 -15.47 9.05
N ALA A 127 11.10 -15.15 8.25
CA ALA A 127 12.44 -14.88 8.79
C ALA A 127 12.49 -13.52 9.50
N ASP A 128 13.33 -13.41 10.51
CA ASP A 128 13.53 -12.17 11.27
C ASP A 128 14.77 -11.44 10.78
N LEU A 129 14.59 -10.35 10.04
CA LEU A 129 15.64 -9.56 9.39
C LEU A 129 15.69 -8.12 9.94
N VAL A 130 15.35 -7.92 11.22
CA VAL A 130 15.37 -6.60 11.85
C VAL A 130 16.78 -6.01 11.73
N GLU A 131 16.85 -4.79 11.20
CA GLU A 131 18.11 -4.05 11.00
C GLU A 131 19.15 -4.80 10.12
N ALA A 132 18.73 -5.79 9.33
CA ALA A 132 19.63 -6.49 8.42
C ALA A 132 20.06 -5.60 7.24
N ASN A 133 21.30 -5.74 6.78
CA ASN A 133 21.82 -5.01 5.64
C ASN A 133 21.87 -5.91 4.39
N LEU A 134 20.95 -5.68 3.46
CA LEU A 134 20.77 -6.33 2.16
C LEU A 134 21.19 -5.42 0.99
N GLU A 135 22.00 -4.38 1.24
CA GLU A 135 22.41 -3.42 0.22
C GLU A 135 23.06 -4.11 -0.99
N GLY A 136 22.58 -3.83 -2.19
CA GLY A 136 23.09 -4.39 -3.45
C GLY A 136 22.98 -5.91 -3.58
N SER A 137 22.18 -6.58 -2.73
CA SER A 137 21.95 -8.03 -2.81
C SER A 137 21.10 -8.40 -4.03
N ASN A 138 21.24 -9.65 -4.47
CA ASN A 138 20.40 -10.22 -5.53
C ASN A 138 19.32 -11.11 -4.90
N LEU A 139 18.09 -10.62 -4.86
CA LEU A 139 16.93 -11.29 -4.27
C LEU A 139 15.99 -11.88 -5.33
N THR A 140 16.45 -12.03 -6.58
CA THR A 140 15.61 -12.49 -7.68
C THR A 140 14.91 -13.82 -7.33
N GLU A 141 13.58 -13.85 -7.47
CA GLU A 141 12.73 -15.01 -7.18
C GLU A 141 12.71 -15.50 -5.72
N ALA A 142 13.38 -14.81 -4.79
CA ALA A 142 13.35 -15.13 -3.36
C ALA A 142 11.94 -14.95 -2.76
N ASP A 143 11.65 -15.59 -1.62
CA ASP A 143 10.36 -15.45 -0.92
C ASP A 143 10.54 -14.95 0.51
N PHE A 144 10.19 -13.70 0.77
CA PHE A 144 10.19 -13.05 2.10
C PHE A 144 8.77 -12.99 2.69
N SER A 145 7.81 -13.80 2.25
CA SER A 145 6.43 -13.69 2.74
C SER A 145 6.36 -13.83 4.26
N GLY A 146 5.75 -12.85 4.94
CA GLY A 146 5.66 -12.77 6.40
C GLY A 146 6.97 -12.45 7.12
N ALA A 147 8.06 -12.16 6.42
CA ALA A 147 9.33 -11.80 7.04
C ALA A 147 9.26 -10.43 7.74
N ASN A 148 10.00 -10.29 8.83
CA ASN A 148 10.14 -9.04 9.57
C ASN A 148 11.36 -8.27 9.06
N LEU A 149 11.12 -7.21 8.27
CA LEU A 149 12.19 -6.38 7.69
C LEU A 149 12.35 -5.03 8.40
N ARG A 150 11.81 -4.84 9.60
CA ARG A 150 11.85 -3.53 10.29
C ARG A 150 13.29 -3.00 10.40
N GLY A 151 13.52 -1.79 9.89
CA GLY A 151 14.84 -1.15 9.90
C GLY A 151 15.86 -1.74 8.92
N ALA A 152 15.49 -2.73 8.11
CA ALA A 152 16.40 -3.33 7.15
C ALA A 152 16.79 -2.35 6.04
N VAL A 153 18.01 -2.50 5.54
CA VAL A 153 18.56 -1.69 4.44
C VAL A 153 18.61 -2.55 3.19
N MET A 154 17.78 -2.25 2.20
CA MET A 154 17.70 -2.98 0.93
C MET A 154 18.16 -2.13 -0.25
N SER A 155 18.81 -0.99 -0.03
CA SER A 155 19.21 -0.08 -1.10
C SER A 155 19.93 -0.80 -2.26
N TRP A 156 19.50 -0.52 -3.48
CA TRP A 156 20.03 -1.13 -4.71
C TRP A 156 19.91 -2.65 -4.83
N ALA A 157 19.12 -3.30 -3.96
CA ALA A 157 18.85 -4.73 -4.08
C ALA A 157 18.00 -5.02 -5.34
N ASN A 158 18.32 -6.11 -6.03
CA ASN A 158 17.49 -6.62 -7.12
C ASN A 158 16.36 -7.47 -6.52
N VAL A 159 15.12 -7.00 -6.63
CA VAL A 159 13.92 -7.67 -6.07
C VAL A 159 12.98 -8.25 -7.14
N MET A 160 13.52 -8.54 -8.32
CA MET A 160 12.77 -9.13 -9.42
C MET A 160 12.12 -10.46 -9.00
N ASN A 161 10.81 -10.60 -9.16
CA ASN A 161 9.99 -11.73 -8.74
C ASN A 161 10.12 -12.12 -7.25
N THR A 162 10.50 -11.20 -6.35
CA THR A 162 10.64 -11.48 -4.91
C THR A 162 9.30 -11.48 -4.17
N GLY A 163 8.95 -12.53 -3.45
CA GLY A 163 7.79 -12.58 -2.53
C GLY A 163 7.96 -11.59 -1.38
N LEU A 164 7.08 -10.59 -1.26
CA LEU A 164 7.08 -9.61 -0.15
C LEU A 164 5.70 -9.51 0.53
N TYR A 165 4.85 -10.53 0.39
CA TYR A 165 3.51 -10.53 0.97
C TYR A 165 3.57 -10.48 2.50
N GLY A 166 2.77 -9.61 3.13
CA GLY A 166 2.71 -9.49 4.59
C GLY A 166 3.96 -8.90 5.24
N VAL A 167 4.90 -8.35 4.46
CA VAL A 167 6.11 -7.69 4.98
C VAL A 167 5.81 -6.24 5.34
N GLY A 168 6.14 -5.84 6.57
CA GLY A 168 6.12 -4.44 7.01
C GLY A 168 7.24 -3.63 6.33
N LEU A 169 6.90 -2.88 5.28
CA LEU A 169 7.86 -2.06 4.53
C LEU A 169 8.04 -0.64 5.08
N ALA A 170 7.36 -0.24 6.15
CA ALA A 170 7.34 1.14 6.63
C ALA A 170 8.75 1.67 6.93
N ASP A 171 9.52 0.90 7.72
CA ASP A 171 10.86 1.27 8.21
C ASP A 171 12.01 0.72 7.35
N VAL A 172 11.71 0.18 6.17
CA VAL A 172 12.73 -0.37 5.25
C VAL A 172 13.31 0.72 4.37
N VAL A 173 14.64 0.79 4.29
CA VAL A 173 15.38 1.69 3.40
C VAL A 173 15.49 1.06 2.01
N LEU A 174 14.77 1.63 1.03
CA LEU A 174 14.57 1.05 -0.31
C LEU A 174 15.13 1.93 -1.43
N TYR A 175 16.14 2.75 -1.14
CA TYR A 175 16.69 3.66 -2.15
C TYR A 175 17.26 2.87 -3.35
N GLY A 176 16.80 3.20 -4.56
CA GLY A 176 17.25 2.53 -5.79
C GLY A 176 16.74 1.09 -5.96
N VAL A 177 15.75 0.66 -5.17
CA VAL A 177 15.10 -0.65 -5.31
C VAL A 177 13.91 -0.54 -6.24
N ASP A 178 13.90 -1.34 -7.30
CA ASP A 178 12.73 -1.49 -8.16
C ASP A 178 11.74 -2.47 -7.52
N LEU A 179 10.89 -1.95 -6.63
CA LEU A 179 9.89 -2.78 -5.97
C LEU A 179 8.93 -3.42 -6.97
N TRP A 180 8.70 -2.88 -8.17
CA TRP A 180 7.57 -3.24 -9.02
C TRP A 180 7.77 -4.56 -9.74
N GLU A 181 9.01 -5.00 -9.86
CA GLU A 181 9.31 -6.35 -10.30
C GLU A 181 9.10 -7.39 -9.18
N SER A 182 8.83 -7.00 -7.93
CA SER A 182 8.57 -7.97 -6.86
C SER A 182 7.18 -8.61 -6.93
N LYS A 183 6.99 -9.74 -6.27
CA LYS A 183 5.69 -10.43 -6.17
C LYS A 183 4.67 -9.76 -5.25
N LEU A 184 4.98 -8.59 -4.68
CA LEU A 184 4.06 -7.81 -3.84
C LEU A 184 2.74 -7.48 -4.56
N PHE A 185 2.74 -7.39 -5.89
CA PHE A 185 1.61 -6.93 -6.70
C PHE A 185 0.75 -8.07 -7.27
N TYR A 186 1.12 -9.35 -7.04
CA TYR A 186 0.37 -10.51 -7.54
C TYR A 186 -0.76 -10.99 -6.61
N ALA A 187 -1.09 -10.24 -5.55
CA ALA A 187 -2.11 -10.64 -4.59
C ALA A 187 -3.53 -10.64 -5.21
N LYS A 188 -4.02 -11.84 -5.53
CA LYS A 188 -5.40 -12.13 -5.92
C LYS A 188 -6.38 -11.77 -4.79
N SER A 189 -7.38 -10.97 -5.16
CA SER A 189 -8.82 -11.14 -4.89
C SER A 189 -9.20 -12.20 -3.84
N ALA A 190 -9.54 -11.74 -2.63
CA ALA A 190 -10.50 -12.41 -1.77
C ALA A 190 -11.21 -11.37 -0.89
N SER A 191 -12.54 -11.39 -0.98
CA SER A 191 -13.46 -10.54 -0.24
C SER A 191 -13.30 -10.68 1.27
N SER A 192 -13.27 -9.57 2.00
CA SER A 192 -13.76 -9.54 3.38
C SER A 192 -14.47 -8.21 3.67
N LYS A 193 -15.72 -8.26 4.14
CA LYS A 193 -16.46 -7.05 4.53
C LYS A 193 -15.84 -6.51 5.83
N PRO A 194 -15.61 -5.19 5.96
CA PRO A 194 -15.20 -4.67 7.24
C PRO A 194 -16.33 -4.09 8.06
N THR A 195 -16.35 -4.46 9.34
CA THR A 195 -16.89 -3.63 10.42
C THR A 195 -16.20 -3.98 11.73
N SER A 196 -15.62 -2.99 12.42
CA SER A 196 -15.64 -2.98 13.88
C SER A 196 -15.93 -1.55 14.38
N ASN A 197 -17.07 -1.39 15.04
CA ASN A 197 -17.55 -0.15 15.65
C ASN A 197 -17.03 -0.08 17.10
N PRO A 198 -16.40 1.01 17.56
CA PRO A 198 -15.89 1.11 18.92
C PRO A 198 -16.97 1.33 20.00
N PHE A 199 -18.26 1.41 19.65
CA PHE A 199 -19.36 1.63 20.61
C PHE A 199 -19.95 0.36 21.26
N GLY A 200 -19.27 -0.79 21.18
CA GLY A 200 -19.64 -1.98 21.96
C GLY A 200 -20.54 -2.98 21.22
N SER A 201 -20.52 -4.20 21.73
CA SER A 201 -20.81 -5.48 21.07
C SER A 201 -22.28 -5.71 20.65
N GLY A 202 -22.46 -6.09 19.40
CA GLY A 202 -23.66 -6.78 18.90
C GLY A 202 -24.38 -5.99 17.82
N GLY A 203 -24.15 -6.35 16.55
CA GLY A 203 -25.10 -6.29 15.42
C GLY A 203 -25.73 -4.96 14.98
N ASP A 204 -25.85 -3.95 15.84
CA ASP A 204 -26.71 -2.81 15.62
C ASP A 204 -25.89 -1.61 15.14
N THR A 205 -26.11 -1.24 13.89
CA THR A 205 -25.72 0.06 13.35
C THR A 205 -26.35 1.16 14.20
N CYS A 206 -25.55 2.08 14.73
CA CYS A 206 -26.09 3.29 15.35
C CYS A 206 -26.88 4.06 14.27
N ASN A 207 -28.19 4.10 14.41
CA ASN A 207 -29.09 4.78 13.48
C ASN A 207 -29.12 6.28 13.76
N ILE A 208 -29.17 7.10 12.72
CA ILE A 208 -29.42 8.54 12.80
C ILE A 208 -30.83 8.78 12.26
N GLN A 209 -31.73 9.17 13.15
CA GLN A 209 -33.13 9.50 12.85
C GLN A 209 -33.41 11.00 12.87
N ARG A 210 -32.56 11.79 13.55
CA ARG A 210 -32.68 13.25 13.68
C ARG A 210 -31.32 13.95 13.64
N ILE A 211 -31.31 15.24 13.33
CA ILE A 211 -30.08 16.06 13.34
C ILE A 211 -29.46 16.12 14.75
N GLU A 212 -30.26 16.10 15.81
CA GLU A 212 -29.75 16.11 17.18
C GLU A 212 -28.83 14.91 17.48
N GLU A 213 -29.20 13.72 17.02
CA GLU A 213 -28.40 12.50 17.20
C GLU A 213 -27.05 12.61 16.48
N LEU A 214 -27.06 13.15 15.25
CA LEU A 214 -25.85 13.45 14.49
C LEU A 214 -24.93 14.43 15.27
N LEU A 215 -25.49 15.48 15.87
CA LEU A 215 -24.73 16.44 16.66
C LEU A 215 -24.12 15.79 17.90
N ASN A 216 -24.84 14.89 18.56
CA ASN A 216 -24.33 14.14 19.71
C ASN A 216 -23.19 13.20 19.32
N VAL A 217 -23.33 12.47 18.21
CA VAL A 217 -22.25 11.65 17.63
C VAL A 217 -21.03 12.50 17.31
N TYR A 218 -21.21 13.65 16.67
CA TYR A 218 -20.10 14.56 16.32
C TYR A 218 -19.35 15.06 17.56
N ARG A 219 -20.08 15.46 18.63
CA ARG A 219 -19.48 15.87 19.91
C ARG A 219 -18.68 14.74 20.56
N ALA A 220 -19.23 13.52 20.58
CA ALA A 220 -18.56 12.35 21.14
C ALA A 220 -17.26 12.04 20.38
N LEU A 221 -17.31 12.02 19.04
CA LEU A 221 -16.13 11.79 18.21
C LEU A 221 -15.07 12.86 18.41
N LYS A 222 -15.45 14.13 18.50
CA LYS A 222 -14.51 15.23 18.76
C LYS A 222 -13.80 15.10 20.11
N ASN A 223 -14.50 14.59 21.13
CA ASN A 223 -13.91 14.31 22.44
C ASN A 223 -12.94 13.13 22.40
N LEU A 224 -13.27 12.06 21.67
CA LEU A 224 -12.42 10.88 21.51
C LEU A 224 -11.17 11.15 20.66
N TYR A 225 -11.28 12.00 19.64
CA TYR A 225 -10.21 12.28 18.68
C TYR A 225 -9.91 13.78 18.55
N PRO A 226 -9.41 14.46 19.60
CA PRO A 226 -9.30 15.92 19.66
C PRO A 226 -8.30 16.51 18.65
N LYS A 227 -7.32 15.73 18.20
CA LYS A 227 -6.28 16.17 17.24
C LYS A 227 -6.60 15.82 15.78
N ARG A 228 -7.68 15.07 15.53
CA ARG A 228 -8.04 14.62 14.18
C ARG A 228 -9.00 15.59 13.51
N VAL A 229 -9.08 15.48 12.19
CA VAL A 229 -9.99 16.25 11.34
C VAL A 229 -11.07 15.32 10.84
N PHE A 230 -12.31 15.80 10.84
CA PHE A 230 -13.46 14.98 10.42
C PHE A 230 -13.91 15.35 9.01
N TYR A 231 -14.16 14.32 8.22
CA TYR A 231 -14.82 14.41 6.93
C TYR A 231 -16.01 13.46 6.89
N PHE A 232 -16.97 13.76 6.04
CA PHE A 232 -18.25 13.09 5.98
C PHE A 232 -18.63 12.78 4.54
N ARG A 233 -19.41 11.72 4.35
CA ARG A 233 -20.00 11.36 3.06
C ARG A 233 -21.37 10.74 3.27
N GLY A 234 -22.36 11.20 2.51
CA GLY A 234 -23.66 10.56 2.42
C GLY A 234 -23.74 9.62 1.24
N GLU A 235 -24.39 8.48 1.42
CA GLU A 235 -24.79 7.56 0.37
C GLU A 235 -26.28 7.25 0.52
N PRO A 236 -27.11 7.47 -0.51
CA PRO A 236 -28.56 7.32 -0.37
C PRO A 236 -29.04 5.87 -0.35
N ALA A 237 -28.25 4.96 -0.92
CA ALA A 237 -28.44 3.52 -0.87
C ALA A 237 -27.06 2.84 -0.88
N ASN A 238 -26.83 1.90 0.03
CA ASN A 238 -25.56 1.18 0.18
C ASN A 238 -25.31 0.16 -0.96
N ASN A 239 -25.03 0.66 -2.15
CA ASN A 239 -24.82 -0.19 -3.32
C ASN A 239 -23.34 -0.36 -3.64
N TRP A 240 -22.49 0.59 -3.28
CA TRP A 240 -21.12 0.65 -3.82
C TRP A 240 -20.01 0.69 -2.77
N GLY A 241 -20.35 0.96 -1.50
CA GLY A 241 -19.35 1.14 -0.45
C GLY A 241 -18.42 2.33 -0.73
N LEU A 242 -17.21 2.31 -0.17
CA LEU A 242 -16.21 3.36 -0.40
C LEU A 242 -15.42 3.14 -1.70
N ARG A 243 -16.15 2.97 -2.80
CA ARG A 243 -15.62 2.73 -4.14
C ARG A 243 -15.81 3.96 -5.04
N PRO A 244 -14.73 4.55 -5.58
CA PRO A 244 -14.82 5.62 -6.56
C PRO A 244 -15.60 5.24 -7.81
N SER A 245 -16.23 6.21 -8.46
CA SER A 245 -17.15 5.98 -9.58
C SER A 245 -16.52 5.24 -10.77
N VAL A 246 -15.25 5.52 -11.08
CA VAL A 246 -14.54 4.86 -12.19
C VAL A 246 -14.29 3.37 -11.93
N MET A 247 -14.27 2.96 -10.66
CA MET A 247 -13.99 1.60 -10.20
C MET A 247 -15.27 0.77 -9.95
N ARG A 248 -16.46 1.36 -10.14
CA ARG A 248 -17.75 0.67 -9.96
C ARG A 248 -18.07 -0.18 -11.19
N GLU A 249 -18.64 -1.36 -10.94
CA GLU A 249 -19.19 -2.19 -12.01
C GLU A 249 -20.44 -1.52 -12.58
N ARG A 250 -20.58 -1.55 -13.90
CA ARG A 250 -21.75 -1.02 -14.57
C ARG A 250 -22.91 -2.01 -14.48
N GLU A 251 -24.13 -1.49 -14.32
CA GLU A 251 -25.37 -2.28 -14.18
C GLU A 251 -25.59 -3.28 -15.34
N ASN A 252 -25.02 -3.00 -16.51
CA ASN A 252 -25.16 -3.83 -17.71
C ASN A 252 -24.08 -4.93 -17.84
N GLY A 253 -23.26 -5.16 -16.81
CA GLY A 253 -22.17 -6.16 -16.85
C GLY A 253 -21.00 -5.79 -17.76
N GLN A 254 -20.94 -4.57 -18.29
CA GLN A 254 -19.89 -4.11 -19.21
C GLN A 254 -18.56 -3.75 -18.52
N GLY A 255 -18.28 -4.30 -17.33
CA GLY A 255 -17.08 -3.98 -16.54
C GLY A 255 -17.05 -2.54 -16.00
N THR A 256 -15.87 -2.07 -15.62
CA THR A 256 -15.64 -0.75 -15.00
C THR A 256 -15.18 0.30 -16.01
N PHE A 257 -15.20 1.58 -15.64
CA PHE A 257 -14.63 2.65 -16.47
C PHE A 257 -13.12 2.82 -16.30
N ARG A 258 -12.48 2.01 -15.44
CA ARG A 258 -11.06 2.16 -15.07
C ARG A 258 -10.12 2.10 -16.27
N GLU A 259 -10.40 1.20 -17.21
CA GLU A 259 -9.61 1.04 -18.43
C GLU A 259 -9.67 2.26 -19.36
N LYS A 260 -10.73 3.06 -19.23
CA LYS A 260 -11.01 4.22 -20.07
C LYS A 260 -10.83 5.55 -19.33
N GLU A 261 -10.30 5.54 -18.11
CA GLU A 261 -10.19 6.76 -17.30
C GLU A 261 -9.38 7.85 -18.02
N HIS A 262 -8.26 7.47 -18.64
CA HIS A 262 -7.46 8.35 -19.50
C HIS A 262 -8.29 8.95 -20.65
N ASP A 263 -8.92 8.09 -21.44
CA ASP A 263 -9.68 8.49 -22.63
C ASP A 263 -10.86 9.40 -22.25
N LEU A 264 -11.54 9.11 -21.14
CA LEU A 264 -12.65 9.90 -20.63
C LEU A 264 -12.22 11.35 -20.38
N LEU A 265 -11.09 11.57 -19.71
CA LEU A 265 -10.60 12.92 -19.46
C LEU A 265 -10.16 13.61 -20.76
N GLN A 266 -9.39 12.94 -21.61
CA GLN A 266 -8.91 13.51 -22.88
C GLN A 266 -10.07 13.94 -23.78
N ASN A 267 -11.13 13.14 -23.85
CA ASN A 267 -12.32 13.45 -24.62
C ASN A 267 -13.03 14.71 -24.10
N VAL A 268 -13.19 14.85 -22.78
CA VAL A 268 -13.83 16.04 -22.20
C VAL A 268 -12.96 17.29 -22.39
N LEU A 269 -11.64 17.18 -22.21
CA LEU A 269 -10.69 18.26 -22.48
C LEU A 269 -10.76 18.73 -23.95
N THR A 270 -10.95 17.79 -24.89
CA THR A 270 -11.07 18.10 -26.32
C THR A 270 -12.41 18.75 -26.66
N MET A 271 -13.51 18.28 -26.05
CA MET A 271 -14.86 18.78 -26.33
C MET A 271 -15.14 20.14 -25.69
N ARG A 272 -14.62 20.39 -24.48
CA ARG A 272 -14.92 21.58 -23.68
C ARG A 272 -13.65 22.21 -23.08
N PRO A 273 -12.65 22.60 -23.89
CA PRO A 273 -11.36 23.11 -23.39
C PRO A 273 -11.51 24.37 -22.53
N ASN A 274 -12.52 25.20 -22.82
CA ASN A 274 -12.76 26.45 -22.10
C ASN A 274 -13.09 26.24 -20.61
N ASP A 275 -13.71 25.10 -20.25
CA ASP A 275 -14.06 24.80 -18.86
C ASP A 275 -12.81 24.51 -18.00
N PHE A 276 -11.68 24.19 -18.64
CA PHE A 276 -10.42 23.81 -17.99
C PHE A 276 -9.35 24.91 -18.01
N LEU A 277 -9.65 26.11 -18.53
CA LEU A 277 -8.66 27.20 -18.65
C LEU A 277 -8.02 27.61 -17.32
N ASN A 278 -8.75 27.45 -16.21
CA ASN A 278 -8.28 27.78 -14.86
C ASN A 278 -7.64 26.59 -14.14
N ALA A 279 -7.57 25.41 -14.77
CA ALA A 279 -6.92 24.25 -14.19
C ALA A 279 -5.39 24.44 -14.24
N SER A 280 -4.76 24.48 -13.07
CA SER A 280 -3.31 24.68 -12.96
C SER A 280 -2.53 23.38 -12.68
N SER A 281 -3.25 22.29 -12.44
CA SER A 281 -2.72 20.98 -12.10
C SER A 281 -3.57 19.87 -12.69
N ALA A 282 -3.00 18.68 -12.83
CA ALA A 282 -3.75 17.49 -13.20
C ALA A 282 -4.90 17.22 -12.22
N PHE A 283 -4.70 17.51 -10.93
CA PHE A 283 -5.75 17.39 -9.93
C PHE A 283 -6.93 18.34 -10.20
N ASP A 284 -6.67 19.61 -10.55
CA ASP A 284 -7.74 20.57 -10.88
C ASP A 284 -8.57 20.09 -12.08
N GLU A 285 -7.93 19.52 -13.11
CA GLU A 285 -8.63 18.93 -14.26
C GLU A 285 -9.58 17.80 -13.83
N TRP A 286 -9.12 16.89 -12.96
CA TRP A 286 -9.96 15.81 -12.44
C TRP A 286 -11.12 16.31 -11.58
N VAL A 287 -10.91 17.37 -10.80
CA VAL A 287 -11.96 18.00 -10.00
C VAL A 287 -13.03 18.61 -10.90
N ILE A 288 -12.63 19.35 -11.94
CA ILE A 288 -13.56 19.92 -12.93
C ILE A 288 -14.33 18.80 -13.64
N ALA A 289 -13.63 17.77 -14.11
CA ALA A 289 -14.26 16.62 -14.76
C ALA A 289 -15.28 15.93 -13.83
N ARG A 290 -14.93 15.75 -12.54
CA ARG A 290 -15.83 15.20 -11.52
C ARG A 290 -17.07 16.07 -11.34
N HIS A 291 -16.94 17.40 -11.37
CA HIS A 291 -18.08 18.31 -11.28
C HIS A 291 -19.04 18.21 -12.47
N HIS A 292 -18.52 17.95 -13.66
CA HIS A 292 -19.32 17.66 -14.85
C HIS A 292 -19.90 16.23 -14.88
N GLY A 293 -19.78 15.47 -13.79
CA GLY A 293 -20.35 14.14 -13.66
C GLY A 293 -19.53 13.03 -14.30
N LEU A 294 -18.27 13.30 -14.71
CA LEU A 294 -17.41 12.27 -15.27
C LEU A 294 -17.10 11.21 -14.19
N PRO A 295 -17.11 9.91 -14.53
CA PRO A 295 -16.60 8.88 -13.65
C PRO A 295 -15.11 9.08 -13.42
N THR A 296 -14.70 9.34 -12.18
CA THR A 296 -13.30 9.49 -11.78
C THR A 296 -12.98 8.64 -10.55
N ARG A 297 -11.69 8.50 -10.26
CA ARG A 297 -11.18 7.91 -9.00
C ARG A 297 -11.31 8.82 -7.77
N LEU A 298 -11.71 10.08 -7.94
CA LEU A 298 -11.97 10.97 -6.82
C LEU A 298 -13.27 10.54 -6.14
N LEU A 299 -13.22 10.34 -4.83
CA LEU A 299 -14.40 10.07 -4.02
C LEU A 299 -14.74 11.31 -3.19
N ASP A 300 -15.94 11.87 -3.43
CA ASP A 300 -16.36 13.12 -2.81
C ASP A 300 -16.55 12.96 -1.29
N LEU A 301 -16.04 13.94 -0.55
CA LEU A 301 -16.21 14.13 0.89
C LEU A 301 -16.65 15.57 1.16
N THR A 302 -17.16 15.82 2.35
CA THR A 302 -17.48 17.17 2.84
C THR A 302 -16.99 17.35 4.28
N ARG A 303 -16.61 18.57 4.65
CA ARG A 303 -16.37 18.94 6.06
C ARG A 303 -17.66 19.28 6.81
N ASN A 304 -18.79 19.39 6.12
CA ASN A 304 -20.07 19.72 6.71
C ASN A 304 -20.90 18.43 6.91
N PRO A 305 -21.12 17.98 8.16
CA PRO A 305 -21.88 16.75 8.42
C PRO A 305 -23.34 16.85 7.95
N LEU A 306 -23.93 18.05 7.91
CA LEU A 306 -25.30 18.25 7.43
C LEU A 306 -25.42 18.03 5.91
N VAL A 307 -24.39 18.42 5.16
CA VAL A 307 -24.33 18.17 3.70
C VAL A 307 -24.25 16.68 3.43
N ALA A 308 -23.44 15.95 4.20
CA ALA A 308 -23.39 14.49 4.09
C ALA A 308 -24.72 13.84 4.47
N LEU A 309 -25.38 14.32 5.52
CA LEU A 309 -26.69 13.84 5.93
C LEU A 309 -27.73 14.05 4.82
N PHE A 310 -27.76 15.23 4.20
CA PHE A 310 -28.61 15.52 3.05
C PHE A 310 -28.45 14.50 1.93
N TRP A 311 -27.21 14.25 1.48
CA TRP A 311 -26.95 13.27 0.40
C TRP A 311 -27.30 11.83 0.78
N ALA A 312 -27.27 11.49 2.07
CA ALA A 312 -27.71 10.18 2.53
C ALA A 312 -29.24 10.03 2.59
N CYS A 313 -29.96 11.14 2.74
CA CYS A 313 -31.41 11.18 2.63
C CYS A 313 -31.89 11.30 1.17
N GLU A 314 -31.01 11.68 0.24
CA GLU A 314 -31.36 11.94 -1.16
C GLU A 314 -31.49 10.64 -2.01
N GLY A 315 -32.63 9.96 -1.97
CA GLY A 315 -32.89 8.78 -2.80
C GLY A 315 -34.36 8.70 -3.26
N GLY A 316 -34.59 8.41 -4.54
CA GLY A 316 -35.94 8.29 -5.12
C GLY A 316 -36.66 7.01 -4.70
N VAL A 317 -38.00 7.04 -4.80
CA VAL A 317 -39.11 6.04 -4.66
C VAL A 317 -38.88 4.70 -3.92
N GLU A 318 -37.71 4.08 -3.99
CA GLU A 318 -37.39 2.83 -3.33
C GLU A 318 -37.12 3.01 -1.82
N LYS A 319 -37.79 2.20 -1.00
CA LYS A 319 -37.69 2.23 0.47
C LYS A 319 -36.37 1.66 1.01
N ARG A 320 -35.23 2.26 0.64
CA ARG A 320 -33.89 1.83 1.09
C ARG A 320 -33.34 2.77 2.18
N PRO A 321 -32.66 2.22 3.20
CA PRO A 321 -31.95 3.05 4.18
C PRO A 321 -30.76 3.75 3.52
N GLY A 322 -30.52 4.98 3.95
CA GLY A 322 -29.33 5.75 3.62
C GLY A 322 -28.18 5.40 4.54
N ARG A 323 -27.00 5.92 4.22
CA ARG A 323 -25.78 5.68 5.00
C ARG A 323 -24.93 6.93 5.08
N MET A 324 -24.44 7.23 6.27
CA MET A 324 -23.46 8.28 6.49
C MET A 324 -22.12 7.68 6.91
N HIS A 325 -21.07 8.05 6.21
CA HIS A 325 -19.70 7.69 6.51
C HIS A 325 -19.01 8.86 7.22
N VAL A 326 -18.31 8.57 8.31
CA VAL A 326 -17.50 9.54 9.06
C VAL A 326 -16.05 9.08 9.06
N PHE A 327 -15.17 9.98 8.66
CA PHE A 327 -13.73 9.76 8.58
C PHE A 327 -13.03 10.59 9.65
N SER A 328 -12.31 9.93 10.55
CA SER A 328 -11.47 10.56 11.57
C SER A 328 -10.00 10.52 11.11
N VAL A 329 -9.52 11.66 10.63
CA VAL A 329 -8.35 11.73 9.75
C VAL A 329 -7.16 12.37 10.47
N PRO A 330 -5.98 11.72 10.47
CA PRO A 330 -4.72 12.34 10.88
C PRO A 330 -4.35 13.51 9.96
N ARG A 331 -3.86 14.62 10.51
CA ARG A 331 -3.54 15.84 9.72
C ARG A 331 -2.51 15.59 8.61
N GLU A 332 -1.59 14.66 8.81
CA GLU A 332 -0.54 14.28 7.84
C GLU A 332 -1.10 13.70 6.53
N MET A 333 -2.31 13.15 6.57
CA MET A 333 -2.99 12.56 5.42
C MET A 333 -3.74 13.61 4.57
N ILE A 334 -3.89 14.83 5.10
CA ILE A 334 -4.58 15.93 4.45
C ILE A 334 -3.54 16.72 3.65
N LYS A 335 -3.70 16.75 2.33
CA LYS A 335 -2.75 17.37 1.41
C LYS A 335 -3.41 18.50 0.64
N SER A 336 -2.60 19.51 0.32
CA SER A 336 -3.02 20.55 -0.62
C SER A 336 -2.94 20.02 -2.05
N PRO A 337 -3.71 20.59 -3.00
CA PRO A 337 -3.66 20.20 -4.41
C PRO A 337 -2.27 20.37 -5.03
N ASN A 338 -1.47 21.30 -4.46
CA ASN A 338 -0.13 21.62 -4.93
C ASN A 338 0.95 20.74 -4.29
N SER A 339 0.61 19.74 -3.48
CA SER A 339 1.60 18.81 -2.90
C SER A 339 2.18 17.92 -3.98
N ASP A 340 3.46 17.55 -3.87
CA ASP A 340 4.13 16.67 -4.84
C ASP A 340 3.44 15.31 -4.94
N GLU A 341 3.00 14.77 -3.79
CA GLU A 341 2.22 13.54 -3.73
C GLU A 341 0.95 13.59 -4.55
N ILE A 342 0.21 14.70 -4.49
CA ILE A 342 -1.05 14.86 -5.20
C ILE A 342 -0.82 15.08 -6.69
N SER A 343 0.19 15.86 -7.06
CA SER A 343 0.62 16.01 -8.45
C SER A 343 0.98 14.65 -9.07
N ILE A 344 1.76 13.81 -8.36
CA ILE A 344 2.14 12.47 -8.84
C ILE A 344 0.89 11.59 -9.03
N LEU A 345 0.02 11.49 -8.01
CA LEU A 345 -1.14 10.60 -8.06
C LEU A 345 -2.20 11.04 -9.07
N SER A 346 -2.44 12.35 -9.20
CA SER A 346 -3.38 12.88 -10.19
C SER A 346 -2.83 12.76 -11.62
N THR A 347 -1.52 12.93 -11.81
CA THR A 347 -0.87 12.71 -13.10
C THR A 347 -0.86 11.23 -13.49
N PHE A 348 -0.63 10.34 -12.53
CA PHE A 348 -0.74 8.89 -12.73
C PHE A 348 -2.10 8.49 -13.32
N ALA A 349 -3.20 9.09 -12.82
CA ALA A 349 -4.54 8.83 -13.34
C ALA A 349 -4.71 9.28 -14.81
N LYS A 350 -3.89 10.24 -15.27
CA LYS A 350 -3.87 10.71 -16.67
C LYS A 350 -3.11 9.78 -17.59
N LEU A 351 -2.44 8.73 -17.12
CA LEU A 351 -1.74 7.80 -17.99
C LEU A 351 -2.71 6.78 -18.60
N PRO A 352 -2.42 6.26 -19.80
CA PRO A 352 -3.16 5.13 -20.38
C PRO A 352 -3.23 3.95 -19.39
N TYR A 353 -4.32 3.17 -19.46
CA TYR A 353 -4.54 2.11 -18.47
C TYR A 353 -3.42 1.07 -18.42
N HIS A 354 -2.88 0.66 -19.57
CA HIS A 354 -1.72 -0.24 -19.63
C HIS A 354 -0.53 0.34 -18.87
N ASP A 355 -0.20 1.62 -19.05
CA ASP A 355 0.88 2.26 -18.29
C ASP A 355 0.55 2.28 -16.80
N GLN A 356 -0.69 2.55 -16.40
CA GLN A 356 -1.09 2.43 -15.01
C GLN A 356 -0.91 1.01 -14.47
N GLN A 357 -1.25 -0.04 -15.25
CA GLN A 357 -1.08 -1.43 -14.81
C GLN A 357 0.39 -1.84 -14.70
N THR A 358 1.20 -1.49 -15.70
CA THR A 358 2.67 -1.63 -15.65
C THR A 358 3.21 -0.94 -14.42
N LEU A 359 2.75 0.30 -14.16
CA LEU A 359 3.24 1.08 -13.04
C LEU A 359 2.71 0.58 -11.67
N LEU A 360 1.68 -0.25 -11.66
CA LEU A 360 1.17 -0.90 -10.46
C LEU A 360 1.58 -2.37 -10.38
N GLY A 361 2.48 -2.85 -11.25
CA GLY A 361 2.96 -4.24 -11.27
C GLY A 361 1.86 -5.29 -11.54
N LYS A 362 0.71 -4.90 -12.11
CA LYS A 362 -0.43 -5.80 -12.33
C LYS A 362 -0.35 -6.59 -13.62
N GLU A 363 0.41 -6.11 -14.61
CA GLU A 363 0.69 -6.85 -15.83
C GLU A 363 1.96 -7.67 -15.68
N ASN A 364 1.82 -8.99 -15.86
CA ASN A 364 2.90 -9.95 -15.68
C ASN A 364 3.81 -9.93 -16.91
N PRO A 365 5.08 -9.50 -16.85
CA PRO A 365 5.85 -9.39 -18.07
C PRO A 365 6.58 -10.71 -18.35
N LYS A 366 6.40 -11.20 -19.57
CA LYS A 366 7.42 -12.03 -20.23
C LYS A 366 8.73 -11.21 -20.34
N PHE A 367 9.86 -11.88 -20.58
CA PHE A 367 11.19 -11.28 -20.81
C PHE A 367 11.13 -9.86 -21.40
N GLY A 368 11.66 -8.85 -20.69
CA GLY A 368 11.63 -7.43 -21.08
C GLY A 368 10.91 -6.46 -20.13
N ALA A 369 10.40 -6.96 -18.98
CA ALA A 369 9.73 -6.22 -17.90
C ALA A 369 10.32 -4.84 -17.59
N SER A 370 11.62 -4.81 -17.29
CA SER A 370 12.36 -3.63 -16.85
C SER A 370 12.31 -2.48 -17.88
N LEU A 371 12.36 -2.79 -19.18
CA LEU A 371 12.30 -1.78 -20.24
C LEU A 371 10.88 -1.21 -20.41
N VAL A 372 9.86 -2.06 -20.32
CA VAL A 372 8.46 -1.61 -20.40
C VAL A 372 8.14 -0.71 -19.21
N TYR A 373 8.60 -1.09 -18.03
CA TYR A 373 8.45 -0.29 -16.83
C TYR A 373 9.16 1.06 -16.94
N SER A 374 10.43 1.07 -17.36
CA SER A 374 11.19 2.32 -17.52
C SER A 374 10.49 3.28 -18.49
N MET A 375 9.93 2.77 -19.59
CA MET A 375 9.16 3.58 -20.54
C MET A 375 7.88 4.17 -19.92
N SER A 376 7.10 3.39 -19.16
CA SER A 376 5.91 3.92 -18.48
C SER A 376 6.29 4.94 -17.40
N MET A 377 7.40 4.74 -16.68
CA MET A 377 7.91 5.68 -15.68
C MET A 377 8.37 6.99 -16.33
N GLU A 378 9.09 6.92 -17.45
CA GLU A 378 9.48 8.10 -18.23
C GLU A 378 8.26 8.91 -18.70
N ARG A 379 7.16 8.22 -19.09
CA ARG A 379 5.90 8.89 -19.43
C ARG A 379 5.29 9.60 -18.23
N LEU A 380 5.24 8.95 -17.07
CA LEU A 380 4.76 9.57 -15.84
C LEU A 380 5.57 10.84 -15.51
N GLN A 381 6.90 10.73 -15.53
CA GLN A 381 7.80 11.86 -15.29
C GLN A 381 7.59 12.99 -16.29
N ARG A 382 7.42 12.67 -17.57
CA ARG A 382 7.14 13.66 -18.61
C ARG A 382 5.83 14.41 -18.35
N GLU A 383 4.77 13.71 -17.98
CA GLU A 383 3.50 14.35 -17.64
C GLU A 383 3.63 15.20 -16.37
N MET A 384 4.35 14.73 -15.35
CA MET A 384 4.60 15.49 -14.12
C MET A 384 5.38 16.78 -14.39
N ARG A 385 6.37 16.74 -15.30
CA ARG A 385 7.16 17.92 -15.70
C ARG A 385 6.32 19.01 -16.37
N LYS A 386 5.18 18.67 -16.98
CA LYS A 386 4.25 19.68 -17.53
C LYS A 386 3.64 20.54 -16.42
N GLU A 387 3.42 19.95 -15.25
CA GLU A 387 2.89 20.66 -14.08
C GLU A 387 3.99 21.27 -13.21
N LYS A 388 5.06 20.50 -12.92
CA LYS A 388 6.15 20.88 -12.03
C LYS A 388 7.50 20.45 -12.61
N TYR A 389 8.23 21.43 -13.17
CA TYR A 389 9.50 21.20 -13.87
C TYR A 389 10.63 20.58 -13.02
N TYR A 390 10.57 20.72 -11.69
CA TYR A 390 11.61 20.26 -10.76
C TYR A 390 11.42 18.82 -10.26
N LEU A 391 10.30 18.17 -10.57
CA LEU A 391 10.05 16.78 -10.18
C LEU A 391 10.82 15.84 -11.12
N ASP A 392 12.13 15.74 -10.90
CA ASP A 392 13.03 14.80 -11.60
C ASP A 392 13.21 13.47 -10.84
N TYR A 393 12.44 13.31 -9.76
CA TYR A 393 12.51 12.19 -8.84
C TYR A 393 11.68 11.00 -9.37
N CYS A 394 12.26 9.80 -9.37
CA CYS A 394 11.48 8.57 -9.47
C CYS A 394 10.57 8.49 -8.23
N PRO A 395 9.23 8.61 -8.37
CA PRO A 395 8.33 8.65 -7.24
C PRO A 395 8.53 7.43 -6.37
N ASN A 396 8.59 7.63 -5.05
CA ASN A 396 8.68 6.51 -4.12
C ASN A 396 7.48 5.57 -4.37
N PRO A 397 7.70 4.30 -4.73
CA PRO A 397 6.64 3.31 -4.95
C PRO A 397 5.58 3.28 -3.84
N LYS A 398 5.98 3.50 -2.59
CA LYS A 398 5.09 3.54 -1.42
C LYS A 398 3.96 4.55 -1.59
N LEU A 399 4.16 5.61 -2.40
CA LEU A 399 3.18 6.66 -2.61
C LEU A 399 1.90 6.16 -3.27
N PHE A 400 1.99 5.26 -4.26
CA PHE A 400 0.82 4.77 -5.01
C PHE A 400 -0.16 3.97 -4.15
N PHE A 401 0.32 3.45 -3.02
CA PHE A 401 -0.45 2.71 -2.03
C PHE A 401 -1.04 3.58 -0.93
N LYS A 402 -0.67 4.86 -0.86
CA LYS A 402 -1.23 5.77 0.14
C LYS A 402 -2.58 6.29 -0.33
N VAL A 403 -3.46 6.50 0.65
CA VAL A 403 -4.72 7.20 0.46
C VAL A 403 -4.57 8.59 1.07
N PHE A 404 -4.91 9.62 0.31
CA PHE A 404 -4.88 10.99 0.79
C PHE A 404 -6.26 11.61 0.77
N ILE A 405 -6.48 12.57 1.67
CA ILE A 405 -7.57 13.54 1.52
C ILE A 405 -6.99 14.80 0.93
N VAL A 406 -7.61 15.28 -0.13
CA VAL A 406 -7.21 16.50 -0.82
C VAL A 406 -8.30 17.55 -0.64
N GLU A 407 -7.91 18.71 -0.13
CA GLU A 407 -8.79 19.88 -0.05
C GLU A 407 -8.59 20.73 -1.33
N PRO A 408 -9.51 20.68 -2.31
CA PRO A 408 -9.39 21.43 -3.54
C PRO A 408 -9.35 22.94 -3.30
N ARG A 409 -8.81 23.66 -4.28
CA ARG A 409 -8.91 25.13 -4.30
C ARG A 409 -10.39 25.52 -4.35
N GLN A 410 -10.78 26.45 -3.49
CA GLN A 410 -12.18 26.89 -3.35
C GLN A 410 -12.63 27.85 -4.46
N SER A 411 -12.01 27.75 -5.65
CA SER A 411 -12.32 28.54 -6.83
C SER A 411 -13.64 28.15 -7.51
N PHE A 412 -14.17 26.96 -7.20
CA PHE A 412 -15.41 26.46 -7.78
C PHE A 412 -16.58 26.63 -6.80
N GLU A 413 -17.66 27.28 -7.25
CA GLU A 413 -18.81 27.63 -6.40
C GLU A 413 -19.43 26.41 -5.71
N ARG A 414 -19.54 25.28 -6.43
CA ARG A 414 -20.07 24.01 -5.89
C ARG A 414 -19.18 23.44 -4.77
N ILE A 415 -17.86 23.49 -4.91
CA ILE A 415 -16.93 23.04 -3.86
C ILE A 415 -17.07 23.93 -2.63
N ARG A 416 -17.17 25.23 -2.84
CA ARG A 416 -17.30 26.23 -1.77
C ARG A 416 -18.60 26.07 -0.99
N ALA A 417 -19.71 25.85 -1.70
CA ALA A 417 -21.02 25.56 -1.09
C ALA A 417 -21.00 24.27 -0.25
N GLN A 418 -20.31 23.24 -0.73
CA GLN A 418 -20.30 21.92 -0.08
C GLN A 418 -19.15 21.74 0.93
N ARG A 419 -18.24 22.72 1.07
CA ARG A 419 -16.94 22.53 1.76
C ARG A 419 -16.27 21.22 1.35
N GLY A 420 -16.20 21.00 0.04
CA GLY A 420 -15.82 19.73 -0.58
C GLY A 420 -14.36 19.36 -0.33
N ALA A 421 -14.11 18.07 -0.21
CA ALA A 421 -12.80 17.44 -0.21
C ALA A 421 -12.89 16.11 -0.98
N PHE A 422 -11.75 15.50 -1.31
CA PHE A 422 -11.73 14.25 -2.06
C PHE A 422 -10.79 13.24 -1.42
N LEU A 423 -11.19 11.97 -1.41
CA LEU A 423 -10.23 10.88 -1.27
C LEU A 423 -9.61 10.58 -2.63
N LEU A 424 -8.29 10.43 -2.63
CA LEU A 424 -7.49 10.08 -3.80
C LEU A 424 -6.58 8.90 -3.47
N SER A 425 -6.58 7.90 -4.34
CA SER A 425 -5.72 6.73 -4.30
C SER A 425 -5.34 6.33 -5.73
N ALA A 426 -4.09 5.87 -5.93
CA ALA A 426 -3.68 5.34 -7.22
C ALA A 426 -4.02 3.84 -7.36
N PHE A 427 -3.69 3.07 -6.33
CA PHE A 427 -3.77 1.62 -6.34
C PHE A 427 -5.14 1.08 -5.88
N HIS A 428 -5.60 1.53 -4.71
CA HIS A 428 -6.76 0.95 -4.02
C HIS A 428 -8.06 1.18 -4.77
N GLU A 429 -8.77 0.08 -5.07
CA GLU A 429 -10.11 0.09 -5.66
C GLU A 429 -11.23 0.32 -4.64
N ARG A 430 -10.90 0.04 -3.38
CA ARG A 430 -11.78 0.10 -2.23
C ARG A 430 -11.05 0.86 -1.14
N LEU A 431 -11.72 1.88 -0.60
CA LEU A 431 -11.13 2.79 0.37
C LEU A 431 -11.62 2.50 1.80
N GLU A 432 -12.26 1.36 2.05
CA GLU A 432 -12.47 0.91 3.42
C GLU A 432 -11.12 0.66 4.11
N ARG A 433 -11.03 1.06 5.38
CA ARG A 433 -9.78 1.05 6.16
C ARG A 433 -9.12 -0.33 6.14
N GLU A 434 -9.93 -1.36 6.37
CA GLU A 434 -9.51 -2.74 6.48
C GLU A 434 -9.01 -3.27 5.13
N MET A 435 -9.69 -2.93 4.04
CA MET A 435 -9.26 -3.30 2.68
C MET A 435 -7.90 -2.69 2.33
N VAL A 436 -7.63 -1.46 2.79
CA VAL A 436 -6.33 -0.82 2.58
C VAL A 436 -5.25 -1.47 3.46
N LEU A 437 -5.57 -1.78 4.72
CA LEU A 437 -4.63 -2.39 5.67
C LEU A 437 -4.35 -3.87 5.39
N GLU A 438 -5.23 -4.59 4.69
CA GLU A 438 -4.97 -5.95 4.19
C GLU A 438 -3.70 -5.99 3.32
N PHE A 439 -3.40 -4.91 2.61
CA PHE A 439 -2.17 -4.81 1.80
C PHE A 439 -0.93 -4.51 2.64
N ASN A 440 -1.04 -3.63 3.64
CA ASN A 440 0.05 -3.29 4.53
C ASN A 440 -0.52 -2.62 5.80
N SER A 441 -0.31 -3.27 6.95
CA SER A 441 -0.81 -2.84 8.26
C SER A 441 -0.22 -1.52 8.74
N ASP A 442 0.92 -1.11 8.20
CA ASP A 442 1.67 0.07 8.61
C ASP A 442 1.29 1.32 7.78
N ILE A 443 0.39 1.18 6.80
CA ILE A 443 -0.11 2.33 6.05
C ILE A 443 -0.92 3.23 6.98
N LEU A 444 -0.49 4.49 7.11
CA LEU A 444 -1.27 5.52 7.79
C LEU A 444 -2.60 5.73 7.06
N ILE A 445 -3.71 5.44 7.74
CA ILE A 445 -5.06 5.64 7.25
C ILE A 445 -5.98 6.15 8.36
N TYR A 446 -7.10 6.74 7.96
CA TYR A 446 -8.15 7.22 8.85
C TYR A 446 -8.86 6.10 9.60
N ASP A 447 -9.53 6.47 10.69
CA ASP A 447 -10.59 5.65 11.26
C ASP A 447 -11.90 5.95 10.52
N HIS A 448 -12.68 4.92 10.22
CA HIS A 448 -13.91 5.04 9.44
C HIS A 448 -15.09 4.48 10.25
N PHE A 449 -16.12 5.30 10.42
CA PHE A 449 -17.36 4.93 11.08
C PHE A 449 -18.52 5.02 10.10
N THR A 450 -19.52 4.17 10.28
CA THR A 450 -20.70 4.12 9.43
C THR A 450 -21.95 4.19 10.30
N PHE A 451 -22.86 5.07 9.90
CA PHE A 451 -24.15 5.27 10.55
C PHE A 451 -25.25 5.04 9.51
N GLU A 452 -26.29 4.32 9.90
CA GLU A 452 -27.43 4.05 9.02
C GLU A 452 -28.51 5.13 9.22
N ILE A 453 -29.16 5.52 8.13
CA ILE A 453 -30.28 6.45 8.15
C ILE A 453 -31.51 5.68 7.71
N PRO A 454 -32.39 5.32 8.66
CA PRO A 454 -33.62 4.60 8.34
C PRO A 454 -34.43 5.35 7.29
N HIS A 455 -35.02 4.60 6.36
CA HIS A 455 -35.84 5.19 5.30
C HIS A 455 -36.94 6.10 5.88
N ASP A 456 -37.62 5.64 6.92
CA ASP A 456 -38.76 6.35 7.52
C ASP A 456 -38.37 7.65 8.22
N SER A 457 -37.08 7.86 8.48
CA SER A 457 -36.55 9.09 9.06
C SER A 457 -36.07 10.10 8.02
N LYS A 458 -35.92 9.70 6.74
CA LYS A 458 -35.35 10.57 5.70
C LYS A 458 -36.16 11.84 5.47
N ASP A 459 -37.49 11.74 5.44
CA ASP A 459 -38.37 12.90 5.23
C ASP A 459 -38.29 13.88 6.41
N THR A 460 -38.33 13.35 7.65
CA THR A 460 -38.16 14.16 8.86
C THR A 460 -36.82 14.89 8.87
N ILE A 461 -35.74 14.19 8.55
CA ILE A 461 -34.40 14.78 8.46
C ILE A 461 -34.33 15.85 7.37
N ASN A 462 -34.93 15.62 6.19
CA ASN A 462 -34.97 16.60 5.11
C ASN A 462 -35.71 17.88 5.52
N ASP A 463 -36.80 17.76 6.28
CA ASP A 463 -37.51 18.93 6.81
C ASP A 463 -36.68 19.70 7.85
N GLU A 464 -35.98 18.99 8.75
CA GLU A 464 -35.03 19.62 9.69
C GLU A 464 -33.87 20.32 8.95
N LEU A 465 -33.36 19.73 7.86
CA LEU A 465 -32.29 20.31 7.04
C LEU A 465 -32.75 21.57 6.30
N ARG A 466 -33.98 21.58 5.78
CA ARG A 466 -34.58 22.77 5.13
C ARG A 466 -34.68 23.95 6.10
N LEU A 467 -35.00 23.71 7.37
CA LEU A 467 -35.01 24.77 8.40
C LEU A 467 -33.62 25.39 8.63
N LEU A 468 -32.55 24.66 8.32
CA LEU A 468 -31.16 25.09 8.43
C LEU A 468 -30.59 25.60 7.11
N ASP A 469 -31.43 25.86 6.10
CA ASP A 469 -31.04 26.30 4.76
C ASP A 469 -30.08 25.30 4.06
N VAL A 470 -30.27 24.00 4.31
CA VAL A 470 -29.57 22.92 3.63
C VAL A 470 -30.55 22.21 2.69
N SER A 471 -30.54 22.63 1.43
CA SER A 471 -31.41 22.10 0.37
C SER A 471 -30.65 21.84 -0.93
N ARG A 472 -31.28 21.17 -1.90
CA ARG A 472 -30.67 20.90 -3.20
C ARG A 472 -30.25 22.19 -3.90
N GLU A 473 -31.07 23.23 -3.83
CA GLU A 473 -30.86 24.54 -4.46
C GLU A 473 -29.65 25.26 -3.86
N THR A 474 -29.47 25.17 -2.54
CA THR A 474 -28.32 25.78 -1.85
C THR A 474 -27.00 25.02 -2.10
N LEU A 475 -27.08 23.70 -2.34
CA LEU A 475 -25.92 22.82 -2.51
C LEU A 475 -25.48 22.64 -3.97
N LEU A 476 -26.37 22.87 -4.93
CA LEU A 476 -26.14 22.79 -6.37
C LEU A 476 -26.44 24.16 -7.01
N PRO A 477 -25.44 25.06 -7.08
CA PRO A 477 -25.66 26.43 -7.55
C PRO A 477 -25.82 26.57 -9.07
N SER A 478 -25.72 25.48 -9.84
CA SER A 478 -25.86 25.57 -11.29
C SER A 478 -27.31 25.85 -11.68
N LEU A 479 -27.52 26.73 -12.66
CA LEU A 479 -28.86 27.15 -13.08
C LEU A 479 -29.70 25.95 -13.56
N ASP A 480 -29.08 25.00 -14.27
CA ASP A 480 -29.77 23.82 -14.79
C ASP A 480 -30.26 22.88 -13.67
N GLU A 481 -29.42 22.63 -12.65
CA GLU A 481 -29.80 21.81 -11.49
C GLU A 481 -30.81 22.53 -10.59
N ALA A 482 -30.68 23.86 -10.41
CA ALA A 482 -31.64 24.68 -9.67
C ALA A 482 -33.00 24.70 -10.37
N VAL A 483 -33.03 24.80 -11.71
CA VAL A 483 -34.25 24.72 -12.52
C VAL A 483 -34.88 23.33 -12.43
N GLU A 484 -34.10 22.26 -12.48
CA GLU A 484 -34.61 20.89 -12.34
C GLU A 484 -35.16 20.62 -10.94
N ALA A 485 -34.50 21.12 -9.89
CA ALA A 485 -34.98 21.06 -8.51
C ALA A 485 -36.29 21.86 -8.34
N THR A 486 -36.35 23.07 -8.90
CA THR A 486 -37.55 23.92 -8.89
C THR A 486 -38.72 23.24 -9.60
N LYS A 487 -38.49 22.63 -10.78
CA LYS A 487 -39.53 21.89 -11.51
C LYS A 487 -40.11 20.75 -10.69
N LYS A 488 -39.29 20.02 -9.92
CA LYS A 488 -39.77 18.95 -9.02
C LYS A 488 -40.72 19.49 -7.96
N ILE A 489 -40.41 20.63 -7.34
CA ILE A 489 -41.23 21.27 -6.29
C ILE A 489 -42.65 21.62 -6.80
N TYR A 490 -42.77 22.09 -8.04
CA TYR A 490 -44.06 22.50 -8.63
C TYR A 490 -44.76 21.40 -9.46
N SER A 491 -44.21 20.17 -9.47
CA SER A 491 -44.78 19.02 -10.21
C SER A 491 -45.55 18.04 -9.32
N THR A 492 -45.48 18.22 -8.00
CA THR A 492 -46.36 17.63 -6.97
C THR A 492 -47.41 18.62 -6.56
#